data_AF-A0A1T5INK8-F1
#
_entry.id   AF-A0A1T5INK8-F1
#
_cell.length_a   1.000
_cell.length_b   1.000
_cell.length_c   1.000
_cell.angle_alpha   90.00
_cell.angle_beta   90.00
_cell.angle_gamma   90.00
#
_symmetry.space_group_name_H-M   'P 1'
#
loop_
_entity.id
_entity.type
_entity.pdbx_description
1 polymer ?
#
loop_
_entity_poly.entity_id
_entity_poly.type
_entity_poly.pdbx_seq_one_letter_code
_entity_poly.pdbx_strand_id
1 'polypeptide(L)'
;MNYILLIATVLLVQLNVIAQTSGKNVFLETSKRSNHYYVDLRETDALVFEMETFLHGPEMGYAIRNIDTLTRQSDGAYAGRKTKIIKKKDALLLIRESKKKKEMALVDVADSASANAHLNNAYYLERYLEMSKEINNAFPLWNASWDRFSTWQSLNNKEINYRAFRAFADERIKLMKDSIVEEQNRCTVLMNYLIQNITTINYTALRDSVAKLLVNDSSTYKLVYQLKPSAYFRKVIYQVAKEQPEFFFRLAEEHTSKNQHYIFNSIGIQDKEVLAKLKLVEDHDKIKKSFFKDIKYRRRMPFVAVGFALAECVGLVLLFVVIF
;
A
#
# COMPACT_ATOMS: atom_id res chain seq x y z
N MET A 1 -48.91 -1.82 35.06
CA MET A 1 -48.37 -3.19 35.26
C MET A 1 -47.58 -3.71 34.04
N ASN A 2 -47.96 -3.39 32.79
CA ASN A 2 -47.28 -3.90 31.60
C ASN A 2 -45.87 -3.33 31.31
N TYR A 3 -45.55 -2.11 31.77
CA TYR A 3 -44.22 -1.51 31.53
C TYR A 3 -43.09 -2.15 32.34
N ILE A 4 -43.39 -2.63 33.56
CA ILE A 4 -42.41 -3.32 34.40
C ILE A 4 -42.04 -4.69 33.80
N LEU A 5 -43.02 -5.39 33.21
CA LEU A 5 -42.80 -6.67 32.54
C LEU A 5 -41.96 -6.54 31.26
N LEU A 6 -42.13 -5.44 30.52
CA LEU A 6 -41.36 -5.12 29.31
C LEU A 6 -39.91 -4.74 29.63
N ILE A 7 -39.70 -3.93 30.68
CA ILE A 7 -38.36 -3.55 31.13
C ILE A 7 -37.62 -4.78 31.68
N ALA A 8 -38.31 -5.66 32.42
CA ALA A 8 -37.73 -6.90 32.92
C ALA A 8 -37.34 -7.87 31.80
N THR A 9 -38.15 -8.00 30.74
CA THR A 9 -37.80 -8.86 29.59
C THR A 9 -36.64 -8.28 28.77
N VAL A 10 -36.57 -6.96 28.57
CA VAL A 10 -35.43 -6.32 27.88
C VAL A 10 -34.13 -6.49 28.70
N LEU A 11 -34.19 -6.33 30.03
CA LEU A 11 -33.04 -6.56 30.92
C LEU A 11 -32.59 -8.03 30.94
N LEU A 12 -33.53 -8.98 30.93
CA LEU A 12 -33.23 -10.43 30.87
C LEU A 12 -32.63 -10.86 29.52
N VAL A 13 -33.03 -10.23 28.41
CA VAL A 13 -32.40 -10.47 27.10
C VAL A 13 -30.99 -9.89 27.07
N GLN A 14 -30.77 -8.70 27.63
CA GLN A 14 -29.43 -8.10 27.70
C GLN A 14 -28.49 -8.89 28.63
N LEU A 15 -28.99 -9.42 29.75
CA LEU A 15 -28.20 -10.29 30.65
C LEU A 15 -27.82 -11.63 29.99
N ASN A 16 -28.69 -12.22 29.17
CA ASN A 16 -28.36 -13.44 28.43
C ASN A 16 -27.33 -13.21 27.31
N VAL A 17 -27.35 -12.04 26.66
CA VAL A 17 -26.33 -11.66 25.66
C VAL A 17 -24.97 -11.44 26.32
N ILE A 18 -24.93 -10.90 27.55
CA ILE A 18 -23.68 -10.71 28.31
C ILE A 18 -23.18 -12.04 28.92
N ALA A 19 -24.07 -12.94 29.33
CA ALA A 19 -23.73 -14.26 29.88
C ALA A 19 -23.23 -15.26 28.82
N GLN A 20 -23.67 -15.14 27.55
CA GLN A 20 -23.11 -15.93 26.44
C GLN A 20 -21.66 -15.55 26.06
N THR A 21 -21.13 -14.47 26.63
CA THR A 21 -19.73 -14.04 26.45
C THR A 21 -18.78 -14.42 27.58
N SER A 22 -19.22 -15.18 28.60
CA SER A 22 -18.35 -15.56 29.74
C SER A 22 -17.67 -16.93 29.61
N GLY A 23 -17.49 -17.44 28.39
CA GLY A 23 -16.53 -18.51 28.12
C GLY A 23 -15.11 -17.93 28.14
N LYS A 24 -14.17 -18.56 28.86
CA LYS A 24 -12.76 -18.16 28.84
C LYS A 24 -12.21 -18.38 27.44
N ASN A 25 -11.98 -17.30 26.69
CA ASN A 25 -11.30 -17.37 25.38
C ASN A 25 -9.86 -17.83 25.60
N VAL A 26 -9.42 -18.83 24.85
CA VAL A 26 -8.03 -19.32 24.86
C VAL A 26 -7.43 -19.07 23.49
N PHE A 27 -6.31 -18.34 23.46
CA PHE A 27 -5.52 -18.21 22.26
C PHE A 27 -4.55 -19.37 22.15
N LEU A 28 -4.57 -20.04 21.00
CA LEU A 28 -3.62 -21.11 20.66
C LEU A 28 -2.85 -20.74 19.41
N GLU A 29 -1.64 -21.28 19.26
CA GLU A 29 -0.86 -21.17 18.03
C GLU A 29 -0.15 -22.46 17.65
N THR A 30 0.27 -22.57 16.39
CA THR A 30 1.15 -23.67 15.95
C THR A 30 2.61 -23.34 16.20
N SER A 31 3.41 -24.34 16.59
CA SER A 31 4.84 -24.14 16.91
C SER A 31 5.76 -23.90 15.71
N LYS A 32 5.30 -24.10 14.46
CA LYS A 32 6.14 -23.99 13.24
C LYS A 32 5.84 -22.73 12.44
N ARG A 33 6.84 -21.86 12.28
CA ARG A 33 6.75 -20.62 11.48
C ARG A 33 6.29 -20.79 10.03
N SER A 34 6.60 -21.91 9.38
CA SER A 34 6.24 -22.14 7.97
C SER A 34 4.78 -22.49 7.72
N ASN A 35 4.01 -22.79 8.77
CA ASN A 35 2.58 -23.09 8.71
C ASN A 35 1.96 -22.47 9.97
N HIS A 36 2.06 -21.15 10.10
CA HIS A 36 1.66 -20.46 11.32
C HIS A 36 0.14 -20.26 11.35
N TYR A 37 -0.52 -20.80 12.38
CA TYR A 37 -1.93 -20.56 12.64
C TYR A 37 -2.11 -19.98 14.03
N TYR A 38 -2.97 -18.98 14.13
CA TYR A 38 -3.55 -18.55 15.41
C TYR A 38 -4.97 -19.11 15.53
N VAL A 39 -5.37 -19.43 16.75
CA VAL A 39 -6.72 -19.89 17.06
C VAL A 39 -7.27 -19.08 18.22
N ASP A 40 -8.44 -18.47 18.04
CA ASP A 40 -9.28 -17.96 19.14
C ASP A 40 -10.31 -19.07 19.44
N LEU A 41 -10.04 -19.86 20.48
CA LEU A 41 -10.86 -20.98 20.89
C LEU A 41 -11.82 -20.57 22.00
N ARG A 42 -13.10 -20.89 21.83
CA ARG A 42 -14.19 -20.56 22.76
C ARG A 42 -15.00 -21.80 23.05
N GLU A 43 -15.97 -21.69 23.96
CA GLU A 43 -16.74 -22.83 24.42
C GLU A 43 -17.59 -23.49 23.32
N THR A 44 -18.09 -22.69 22.36
CA THR A 44 -19.04 -23.13 21.33
C THR A 44 -18.47 -23.05 19.91
N ASP A 45 -17.50 -22.16 19.68
CA ASP A 45 -16.89 -21.92 18.38
C ASP A 45 -15.37 -21.70 18.48
N ALA A 46 -14.71 -21.70 17.33
CA ALA A 46 -13.32 -21.29 17.20
C ALA A 46 -13.10 -20.52 15.90
N LEU A 47 -12.19 -19.55 15.91
CA LEU A 47 -11.67 -18.96 14.69
C LEU A 47 -10.23 -19.42 14.48
N VAL A 48 -9.95 -19.95 13.30
CA VAL A 48 -8.60 -20.36 12.88
C VAL A 48 -8.10 -19.37 11.82
N PHE A 49 -7.03 -18.65 12.16
CA PHE A 49 -6.36 -17.68 11.29
C PHE A 49 -5.13 -18.35 10.67
N GLU A 50 -5.14 -18.56 9.36
CA GLU A 50 -3.96 -18.98 8.60
C GLU A 50 -3.09 -17.74 8.35
N MET A 51 -1.91 -17.70 8.99
CA MET A 51 -0.99 -16.57 8.92
C MET A 51 0.11 -16.84 7.91
N GLU A 52 0.41 -15.85 7.07
CA GLU A 52 1.56 -15.85 6.18
C GLU A 52 2.57 -14.80 6.63
N THR A 53 3.86 -15.13 6.62
CA THR A 53 4.91 -14.15 6.88
C THR A 53 5.12 -13.29 5.65
N PHE A 54 4.96 -11.99 5.80
CA PHE A 54 5.23 -11.01 4.77
C PHE A 54 6.60 -10.36 5.02
N LEU A 55 7.50 -10.43 4.04
CA LEU A 55 8.82 -9.81 4.09
C LEU A 55 8.88 -8.63 3.10
N HIS A 56 9.33 -7.46 3.55
CA HIS A 56 9.62 -6.31 2.69
C HIS A 56 10.92 -5.64 3.12
N GLY A 57 12.04 -6.02 2.50
CA GLY A 57 13.35 -5.54 2.93
C GLY A 57 13.68 -6.03 4.35
N PRO A 58 14.12 -5.16 5.28
CA PRO A 58 14.40 -5.54 6.68
C PRO A 58 13.13 -5.70 7.53
N GLU A 59 11.96 -5.34 7.02
CA GLU A 59 10.70 -5.34 7.77
C GLU A 59 9.95 -6.65 7.58
N MET A 60 9.45 -7.20 8.69
CA MET A 60 8.65 -8.42 8.72
C MET A 60 7.28 -8.13 9.33
N GLY A 61 6.24 -8.70 8.74
CA GLY A 61 4.88 -8.65 9.27
C GLY A 61 4.17 -9.98 9.03
N TYR A 62 2.96 -10.08 9.54
CA TYR A 62 2.06 -11.19 9.21
C TYR A 62 0.93 -10.69 8.32
N ALA A 63 0.34 -11.57 7.52
CA ALA A 63 -0.90 -11.33 6.79
C ALA A 63 -1.86 -12.49 7.05
N ILE A 64 -3.15 -12.20 7.17
CA ILE A 64 -4.17 -13.23 7.29
C ILE A 64 -4.48 -13.74 5.88
N ARG A 65 -4.13 -14.99 5.60
CA ARG A 65 -4.43 -15.61 4.31
C ARG A 65 -5.86 -16.13 4.24
N ASN A 66 -6.34 -16.67 5.35
CA ASN A 66 -7.68 -17.25 5.45
C ASN A 66 -8.14 -17.27 6.91
N ILE A 67 -9.43 -17.08 7.12
CA ILE A 67 -10.09 -17.33 8.41
C ILE A 67 -11.07 -18.48 8.19
N ASP A 68 -10.96 -19.52 9.01
CA ASP A 68 -11.95 -20.60 9.08
C ASP A 68 -12.73 -20.48 10.40
N THR A 69 -14.04 -20.61 10.33
CA THR A 69 -14.93 -20.61 11.50
C THR A 69 -15.32 -22.04 11.80
N LEU A 70 -15.09 -22.48 13.02
CA LEU A 70 -15.35 -23.84 13.46
C LEU A 70 -16.45 -23.82 14.51
N THR A 71 -17.30 -24.83 14.47
CA THR A 71 -18.34 -25.05 15.48
C THR A 71 -18.02 -26.30 16.28
N ARG A 72 -18.22 -26.22 17.60
CA ARG A 72 -18.05 -27.37 18.49
C ARG A 72 -19.09 -28.45 18.17
N GLN A 73 -18.62 -29.67 18.03
CA GLN A 73 -19.39 -30.86 17.76
C GLN A 73 -19.70 -31.60 19.07
N SER A 74 -20.61 -32.57 19.02
CA SER A 74 -21.01 -33.36 20.19
C SER A 74 -19.88 -34.22 20.76
N ASP A 75 -18.90 -34.61 19.94
CA ASP A 75 -17.69 -35.32 20.35
C ASP A 75 -16.64 -34.40 21.02
N GLY A 76 -16.94 -33.11 21.15
CA GLY A 76 -16.05 -32.09 21.70
C GLY A 76 -14.99 -31.59 20.73
N ALA A 77 -14.93 -32.10 19.49
CA ALA A 77 -14.10 -31.55 18.45
C ALA A 77 -14.70 -30.23 17.89
N TYR A 78 -13.87 -29.42 17.25
CA TYR A 78 -14.33 -28.25 16.50
C TYR A 78 -14.13 -28.52 15.02
N ALA A 79 -15.15 -28.31 14.20
CA ALA A 79 -15.09 -28.57 12.76
C ALA A 79 -15.53 -27.34 11.98
N GLY A 80 -14.74 -26.97 10.98
CA GLY A 80 -14.99 -25.88 10.03
C GLY A 80 -14.94 -26.40 8.61
N ARG A 81 -14.86 -25.48 7.64
CA ARG A 81 -14.89 -25.86 6.22
C ARG A 81 -13.56 -26.45 5.74
N LYS A 82 -12.44 -25.98 6.30
CA LYS A 82 -11.08 -26.34 5.86
C LYS A 82 -10.24 -26.94 6.97
N THR A 83 -10.66 -26.78 8.22
CA THR A 83 -9.88 -27.16 9.39
C THR A 83 -10.74 -27.82 10.46
N LYS A 84 -10.10 -28.67 11.26
CA LYS A 84 -10.70 -29.34 12.42
C LYS A 84 -9.73 -29.22 13.61
N ILE A 85 -10.25 -29.01 14.81
CA ILE A 85 -9.47 -29.12 16.05
C ILE A 85 -9.96 -30.36 16.80
N ILE A 86 -9.03 -31.25 17.14
CA ILE A 86 -9.30 -32.44 17.94
C ILE A 86 -8.38 -32.51 19.14
N LYS A 87 -8.85 -33.12 20.22
CA LYS A 87 -8.00 -33.54 21.32
C LYS A 87 -7.52 -34.96 21.05
N LYS A 88 -6.20 -35.19 21.06
CA LYS A 88 -5.59 -36.52 20.90
C LYS A 88 -4.60 -36.73 22.03
N LYS A 89 -4.92 -37.65 22.95
CA LYS A 89 -4.25 -37.78 24.24
C LYS A 89 -4.30 -36.45 25.00
N ASP A 90 -3.15 -35.89 25.36
CA ASP A 90 -3.03 -34.64 26.11
C ASP A 90 -2.77 -33.40 25.24
N ALA A 91 -2.79 -33.55 23.91
CA ALA A 91 -2.52 -32.45 22.97
C ALA A 91 -3.77 -32.04 22.17
N LEU A 92 -3.92 -30.74 21.93
CA LEU A 92 -4.82 -30.20 20.92
C LEU A 92 -4.11 -30.17 19.57
N LEU A 93 -4.77 -30.69 18.53
CA LEU A 93 -4.24 -30.75 17.18
C LEU A 93 -5.16 -29.99 16.22
N LEU A 94 -4.57 -29.09 15.43
CA LEU A 94 -5.18 -28.52 14.24
C LEU A 94 -4.94 -29.43 13.04
N ILE A 95 -6.01 -29.85 12.39
CA ILE A 95 -5.98 -30.64 11.16
C ILE A 95 -6.42 -29.75 10.02
N ARG A 96 -5.56 -29.57 9.02
CA ARG A 96 -5.94 -28.94 7.75
C ARG A 96 -6.43 -29.99 6.77
N GLU A 97 -7.69 -29.87 6.37
CA GLU A 97 -8.29 -30.71 5.34
C GLU A 97 -7.87 -30.21 3.96
N SER A 98 -6.85 -30.87 3.40
CA SER A 98 -6.37 -30.63 2.03
C SER A 98 -6.11 -31.99 1.35
N LYS A 99 -5.65 -31.99 0.10
CA LYS A 99 -5.27 -33.23 -0.63
C LYS A 99 -4.34 -34.14 0.18
N LYS A 100 -3.52 -33.58 1.08
CA LYS A 100 -2.78 -34.31 2.12
C LYS A 100 -3.18 -33.74 3.49
N LYS A 101 -3.71 -34.59 4.38
CA LYS A 101 -4.01 -34.18 5.76
C LYS A 101 -2.71 -33.75 6.45
N LYS A 102 -2.71 -32.57 7.06
CA LYS A 102 -1.61 -32.09 7.90
C LYS A 102 -2.14 -31.90 9.31
N GLU A 103 -1.51 -32.59 10.27
CA GLU A 103 -1.76 -32.43 11.70
C GLU A 103 -0.69 -31.51 12.29
N MET A 104 -1.10 -30.52 13.06
CA MET A 104 -0.23 -29.53 13.69
C MET A 104 -0.61 -29.40 15.16
N ALA A 105 0.39 -29.49 16.05
CA ALA A 105 0.15 -29.28 17.46
C ALA A 105 -0.19 -27.80 17.74
N LEU A 106 -1.21 -27.59 18.56
CA LEU A 106 -1.58 -26.30 19.10
C LEU A 106 -0.99 -26.15 20.51
N VAL A 107 -0.41 -24.99 20.77
CA VAL A 107 0.12 -24.60 22.09
C VAL A 107 -0.57 -23.33 22.55
N ASP A 108 -0.75 -23.20 23.86
CA ASP A 108 -1.34 -21.99 24.45
C ASP A 108 -0.43 -20.80 24.20
N VAL A 109 -1.02 -19.67 23.80
CA VAL A 109 -0.32 -18.39 23.77
C VAL A 109 -0.34 -17.83 25.18
N ALA A 110 0.85 -17.74 25.79
CA ALA A 110 1.01 -17.34 27.20
C ALA A 110 0.46 -15.93 27.50
N ASP A 111 0.49 -15.04 26.50
CA ASP A 111 0.01 -13.68 26.63
C ASP A 111 -1.02 -13.33 25.53
N SER A 112 -2.26 -13.10 25.95
CA SER A 112 -3.34 -12.68 25.06
C SER A 112 -3.10 -11.32 24.40
N ALA A 113 -2.33 -10.42 25.02
CA ALA A 113 -1.98 -9.12 24.43
C ALA A 113 -1.09 -9.32 23.18
N SER A 114 -0.06 -10.16 23.29
CA SER A 114 0.79 -10.58 22.16
C SER A 114 -0.01 -11.23 21.03
N ALA A 115 -0.94 -12.15 21.35
CA ALA A 115 -1.81 -12.78 20.34
C ALA A 115 -2.64 -11.73 19.58
N ASN A 116 -3.25 -10.80 20.32
CA ASN A 116 -4.01 -9.70 19.73
C ASN A 116 -3.11 -8.80 18.87
N ALA A 117 -1.91 -8.46 19.32
CA ALA A 117 -0.97 -7.63 18.55
C ALA A 117 -0.61 -8.25 17.20
N HIS A 118 -0.39 -9.57 17.14
CA HIS A 118 -0.13 -10.26 15.87
C HIS A 118 -1.33 -10.28 14.95
N LEU A 119 -2.53 -10.58 15.47
CA LEU A 119 -3.77 -10.58 14.69
C LEU A 119 -4.11 -9.17 14.17
N ASN A 120 -3.93 -8.15 15.02
CA ASN A 120 -4.18 -6.74 14.70
C ASN A 120 -3.19 -6.22 13.66
N ASN A 121 -1.91 -6.57 13.79
CA ASN A 121 -0.89 -6.24 12.77
C ASN A 121 -1.30 -6.81 11.42
N ALA A 122 -1.65 -8.10 11.39
CA ALA A 122 -1.98 -8.77 10.14
C ALA A 122 -3.23 -8.20 9.48
N TYR A 123 -4.28 -7.95 10.26
CA TYR A 123 -5.50 -7.31 9.77
C TYR A 123 -5.24 -5.91 9.24
N TYR A 124 -4.51 -5.07 9.99
CA TYR A 124 -4.21 -3.70 9.59
C TYR A 124 -3.40 -3.65 8.29
N LEU A 125 -2.35 -4.46 8.19
CA LEU A 125 -1.49 -4.50 7.00
C LEU A 125 -2.25 -4.99 5.77
N GLU A 126 -3.14 -5.98 5.91
CA GLU A 126 -4.02 -6.44 4.83
C GLU A 126 -4.94 -5.31 4.34
N ARG A 127 -5.69 -4.67 5.25
CA ARG A 127 -6.58 -3.54 4.92
C ARG A 127 -5.85 -2.37 4.28
N TYR A 128 -4.62 -2.12 4.73
CA TYR A 128 -3.76 -1.08 4.16
C TYR A 128 -3.34 -1.41 2.73
N LEU A 129 -2.99 -2.67 2.44
CA LEU A 129 -2.64 -3.10 1.09
C LEU A 129 -3.82 -3.04 0.13
N GLU A 130 -5.01 -3.42 0.60
CA GLU A 130 -6.25 -3.30 -0.17
C GLU A 130 -6.56 -1.84 -0.50
N MET A 131 -6.54 -0.95 0.50
CA MET A 131 -6.66 0.49 0.31
C MET A 131 -5.64 0.99 -0.71
N SER A 132 -4.38 0.57 -0.57
CA SER A 132 -3.31 1.01 -1.46
C SER A 132 -3.54 0.59 -2.91
N LYS A 133 -3.99 -0.66 -3.10
CA LYS A 133 -4.35 -1.20 -4.42
C LYS A 133 -5.53 -0.45 -5.02
N GLU A 134 -6.57 -0.19 -4.25
CA GLU A 134 -7.74 0.58 -4.71
C GLU A 134 -7.35 1.98 -5.18
N ILE A 135 -6.52 2.70 -4.42
CA ILE A 135 -6.09 4.05 -4.79
C ILE A 135 -5.19 4.02 -6.04
N ASN A 136 -4.24 3.08 -6.13
CA ASN A 136 -3.38 2.93 -7.32
C ASN A 136 -4.18 2.54 -8.58
N ASN A 137 -5.30 1.83 -8.43
CA ASN A 137 -6.18 1.52 -9.55
C ASN A 137 -7.05 2.71 -9.97
N ALA A 138 -7.43 3.58 -9.02
CA ALA A 138 -8.31 4.72 -9.26
C ALA A 138 -7.58 5.94 -9.84
N PHE A 139 -6.30 6.11 -9.52
CA PHE A 139 -5.52 7.30 -9.87
C PHE A 139 -4.21 6.94 -10.58
N PRO A 140 -3.67 7.83 -11.43
CA PRO A 140 -2.42 7.61 -12.18
C PRO A 140 -1.18 7.71 -11.27
N LEU A 141 -1.11 6.90 -10.23
CA LEU A 141 0.00 6.81 -9.30
C LEU A 141 0.99 5.74 -9.77
N TRP A 142 2.28 6.03 -9.67
CA TRP A 142 3.31 5.02 -9.95
C TRP A 142 3.50 4.13 -8.73
N ASN A 143 2.68 3.09 -8.57
CA ASN A 143 2.79 2.08 -7.51
C ASN A 143 2.98 2.67 -6.10
N ALA A 144 2.21 3.71 -5.75
CA ALA A 144 2.26 4.38 -4.44
C ALA A 144 2.25 3.33 -3.33
N SER A 145 3.43 3.09 -2.74
CA SER A 145 3.58 2.29 -1.53
C SER A 145 3.69 3.27 -0.37
N TRP A 146 2.57 3.56 0.25
CA TRP A 146 2.60 4.23 1.54
C TRP A 146 3.26 3.28 2.55
N ASP A 147 4.05 3.83 3.46
CA ASP A 147 4.82 3.03 4.42
C ASP A 147 3.89 2.39 5.47
N ARG A 148 3.38 1.20 5.10
CA ARG A 148 2.50 0.39 5.94
C ARG A 148 3.13 0.03 7.28
N PHE A 149 4.46 -0.10 7.33
CA PHE A 149 5.15 -0.49 8.54
C PHE A 149 5.31 0.70 9.48
N SER A 150 5.72 1.89 9.01
CA SER A 150 5.73 3.06 9.90
C SER A 150 4.33 3.46 10.35
N THR A 151 3.31 3.35 9.48
CA THR A 151 1.93 3.63 9.90
C THR A 151 1.47 2.65 10.98
N TRP A 152 1.74 1.35 10.84
CA TRP A 152 1.52 0.38 11.91
C TRP A 152 2.29 0.75 13.18
N GLN A 153 3.58 1.11 13.08
CA GLN A 153 4.38 1.47 14.25
C GLN A 153 3.83 2.68 15.00
N SER A 154 3.21 3.63 14.29
CA SER A 154 2.60 4.82 14.89
C SER A 154 1.22 4.58 15.55
N LEU A 155 0.61 3.41 15.39
CA LEU A 155 -0.71 3.13 15.98
C LEU A 155 -0.63 2.89 17.48
N ASN A 156 -1.61 3.44 18.19
CA ASN A 156 -1.94 3.05 19.55
C ASN A 156 -2.81 1.77 19.55
N ASN A 157 -3.05 1.20 20.73
CA ASN A 157 -4.02 0.12 20.93
C ASN A 157 -3.72 -1.19 20.16
N LYS A 158 -2.45 -1.47 19.85
CA LYS A 158 -2.05 -2.68 19.11
C LYS A 158 -2.47 -3.98 19.80
N GLU A 159 -2.58 -3.97 21.12
CA GLU A 159 -2.83 -5.14 21.97
C GLU A 159 -4.31 -5.33 22.38
N ILE A 160 -5.21 -4.42 21.98
CA ILE A 160 -6.64 -4.56 22.31
C ILE A 160 -7.23 -5.79 21.63
N ASN A 161 -8.35 -6.29 22.16
CA ASN A 161 -9.07 -7.42 21.57
C ASN A 161 -9.25 -7.24 20.06
N TYR A 162 -8.82 -8.23 19.27
CA TYR A 162 -8.76 -8.09 17.82
C TYR A 162 -10.12 -7.83 17.16
N ARG A 163 -11.23 -8.23 17.79
CA ARG A 163 -12.58 -7.94 17.27
C ARG A 163 -12.92 -6.47 17.43
N ALA A 164 -12.57 -5.86 18.56
CA ALA A 164 -12.74 -4.42 18.77
C ALA A 164 -11.77 -3.62 17.89
N PHE A 165 -10.55 -4.12 17.70
CA PHE A 165 -9.54 -3.48 16.85
C PHE A 165 -9.99 -3.33 15.39
N ARG A 166 -10.76 -4.29 14.84
CA ARG A 166 -11.22 -4.21 13.44
C ARG A 166 -11.98 -2.93 13.15
N ALA A 167 -12.94 -2.55 14.00
CA ALA A 167 -13.70 -1.33 13.81
C ALA A 167 -12.80 -0.08 13.83
N PHE A 168 -11.85 -0.03 14.79
CA PHE A 168 -10.86 1.03 14.87
C PHE A 168 -9.95 1.09 13.64
N ALA A 169 -9.46 -0.06 13.18
CA ALA A 169 -8.60 -0.17 12.01
C ALA A 169 -9.34 0.25 10.74
N ASP A 170 -10.57 -0.22 10.55
CA ASP A 170 -11.40 0.11 9.39
C ASP A 170 -11.70 1.61 9.32
N GLU A 171 -12.04 2.24 10.45
CA GLU A 171 -12.21 3.69 10.54
C GLU A 171 -10.92 4.43 10.19
N ARG A 172 -9.79 4.00 10.75
CA ARG A 172 -8.49 4.64 10.50
C ARG A 172 -8.07 4.52 9.04
N ILE A 173 -8.21 3.34 8.45
CA ILE A 173 -7.94 3.06 7.04
C ILE A 173 -8.86 3.90 6.15
N LYS A 174 -10.16 3.99 6.49
CA LYS A 174 -11.11 4.82 5.76
C LYS A 174 -10.72 6.31 5.79
N LEU A 175 -10.40 6.87 6.96
CA LEU A 175 -9.99 8.27 7.08
C LEU A 175 -8.74 8.57 6.25
N MET A 176 -7.75 7.66 6.25
CA MET A 176 -6.57 7.79 5.40
C MET A 176 -6.94 7.72 3.92
N LYS A 177 -7.77 6.75 3.52
CA LYS A 177 -8.25 6.62 2.15
C LYS A 177 -8.97 7.87 1.67
N ASP A 178 -9.93 8.37 2.44
CA ASP A 178 -10.76 9.53 2.09
C ASP A 178 -9.88 10.78 1.92
N SER A 179 -8.91 11.00 2.82
CA SER A 179 -7.95 12.10 2.72
C SER A 179 -7.08 11.99 1.46
N ILE A 180 -6.59 10.79 1.13
CA ILE A 180 -5.80 10.59 -0.10
C ILE A 180 -6.68 10.84 -1.33
N VAL A 181 -7.88 10.27 -1.36
CA VAL A 181 -8.84 10.41 -2.48
C VAL A 181 -9.20 11.87 -2.71
N GLU A 182 -9.48 12.64 -1.66
CA GLU A 182 -9.75 14.08 -1.75
C GLU A 182 -8.59 14.82 -2.44
N GLU A 183 -7.36 14.54 -2.01
CA GLU A 183 -6.17 15.17 -2.56
C GLU A 183 -5.93 14.78 -4.04
N GLN A 184 -6.16 13.52 -4.38
CA GLN A 184 -6.05 13.03 -5.76
C GLN A 184 -7.14 13.62 -6.66
N ASN A 185 -8.36 13.76 -6.15
CA ASN A 185 -9.45 14.42 -6.87
C ASN A 185 -9.13 15.90 -7.11
N ARG A 186 -8.60 16.61 -6.11
CA ARG A 186 -8.15 17.99 -6.25
C ARG A 186 -7.08 18.13 -7.34
N CYS A 187 -6.09 17.23 -7.36
CA CYS A 187 -5.08 17.17 -8.41
C CYS A 187 -5.68 16.92 -9.80
N THR A 188 -6.64 16.00 -9.89
CA THR A 188 -7.32 15.64 -11.15
C THR A 188 -8.11 16.81 -11.71
N VAL A 189 -8.90 17.49 -10.86
CA VAL A 189 -9.69 18.67 -11.25
C VAL A 189 -8.76 19.80 -11.74
N LEU A 190 -7.69 20.09 -10.98
CA LEU A 190 -6.73 21.13 -11.37
C LEU A 190 -6.02 20.79 -12.69
N MET A 191 -5.57 19.55 -12.87
CA MET A 191 -4.97 19.10 -14.12
C MET A 191 -5.94 19.27 -15.30
N ASN A 192 -7.19 18.84 -15.15
CA ASN A 192 -8.19 18.93 -16.21
C ASN A 192 -8.49 20.40 -16.57
N TYR A 193 -8.64 21.26 -15.56
CA TYR A 193 -8.80 22.70 -15.76
C TYR A 193 -7.63 23.30 -16.55
N LEU A 194 -6.40 22.97 -16.19
CA LEU A 194 -5.20 23.48 -16.88
C LEU A 194 -5.12 22.99 -18.32
N ILE A 195 -5.38 21.71 -18.57
CA ILE A 195 -5.36 21.14 -19.93
C ILE A 195 -6.46 21.77 -20.80
N GLN A 196 -7.67 21.94 -20.28
CA GLN A 196 -8.80 22.51 -21.02
C GLN A 196 -8.57 23.98 -21.39
N ASN A 197 -7.87 24.74 -20.54
CA ASN A 197 -7.66 26.17 -20.73
C ASN A 197 -6.24 26.49 -21.22
N ILE A 198 -5.46 25.49 -21.66
CA ILE A 198 -4.02 25.65 -21.92
C ILE A 198 -3.70 26.71 -22.99
N THR A 199 -4.57 26.88 -23.97
CA THR A 199 -4.38 27.84 -25.08
C THR A 199 -4.75 29.27 -24.69
N THR A 200 -5.54 29.46 -23.63
CA THR A 200 -6.09 30.77 -23.23
C THR A 200 -5.60 31.24 -21.87
N ILE A 201 -5.06 30.34 -21.04
CA ILE A 201 -4.53 30.67 -19.73
C ILE A 201 -3.29 31.53 -19.86
N ASN A 202 -3.23 32.64 -19.11
CA ASN A 202 -2.02 33.46 -19.08
C ASN A 202 -0.90 32.76 -18.29
N TYR A 203 0.34 33.18 -18.57
CA TYR A 203 1.52 32.55 -17.98
C TYR A 203 1.53 32.56 -16.44
N THR A 204 1.19 33.68 -15.81
CA THR A 204 1.22 33.80 -14.34
C THR A 204 0.24 32.82 -13.68
N ALA A 205 -0.99 32.74 -14.20
CA ALA A 205 -2.01 31.82 -13.70
C ALA A 205 -1.61 30.35 -13.94
N LEU A 206 -1.01 30.04 -15.09
CA LEU A 206 -0.46 28.71 -15.38
C LEU A 206 0.64 28.34 -14.39
N ARG A 207 1.66 29.20 -14.23
CA ARG A 207 2.79 28.99 -13.33
C ARG A 207 2.33 28.72 -11.89
N ASP A 208 1.48 29.58 -11.36
CA ASP A 208 1.01 29.48 -9.97
C ASP A 208 0.16 28.21 -9.76
N SER A 209 -0.59 27.79 -10.77
CA SER A 209 -1.39 26.56 -10.72
C SER A 209 -0.54 25.30 -10.86
N VAL A 210 0.46 25.32 -11.74
CA VAL A 210 1.44 24.23 -11.91
C VAL A 210 2.25 24.03 -10.62
N ALA A 211 2.61 25.11 -9.91
CA ALA A 211 3.27 25.01 -8.61
C ALA A 211 2.44 24.22 -7.57
N LYS A 212 1.10 24.32 -7.62
CA LYS A 212 0.21 23.55 -6.73
C LYS A 212 0.20 22.04 -7.05
N LEU A 213 0.63 21.62 -8.24
CA LEU A 213 0.82 20.21 -8.61
C LEU A 213 2.22 19.68 -8.25
N LEU A 214 3.20 20.58 -8.02
CA LEU A 214 4.56 20.27 -7.56
C LEU A 214 4.64 20.04 -6.04
N VAL A 215 3.90 20.83 -5.25
CA VAL A 215 4.04 20.89 -3.77
C VAL A 215 3.53 19.65 -3.04
N ASN A 216 2.69 18.82 -3.68
CA ASN A 216 2.10 17.64 -3.03
C ASN A 216 3.04 16.44 -2.83
N ASP A 217 4.30 16.53 -3.24
CA ASP A 217 5.20 15.38 -3.28
C ASP A 217 6.11 15.23 -2.04
N SER A 218 6.13 16.18 -1.10
CA SER A 218 7.15 16.14 -0.02
C SER A 218 6.67 16.19 1.43
N SER A 219 5.50 16.75 1.74
CA SER A 219 5.05 16.87 3.14
C SER A 219 4.09 15.77 3.61
N THR A 220 3.28 15.20 2.71
CA THR A 220 2.25 14.21 3.08
C THR A 220 2.68 12.75 2.82
N TYR A 221 3.68 12.52 1.96
CA TYR A 221 4.08 11.20 1.47
C TYR A 221 5.58 10.98 1.64
N LYS A 222 6.03 11.06 2.90
CA LYS A 222 7.45 11.04 3.25
C LYS A 222 7.98 9.60 3.30
N LEU A 223 7.92 8.83 2.21
CA LEU A 223 8.81 7.69 1.92
C LEU A 223 8.54 7.18 0.49
N VAL A 224 9.62 6.99 -0.27
CA VAL A 224 9.73 6.41 -1.63
C VAL A 224 9.61 7.36 -2.86
N TYR A 225 8.87 8.48 -2.82
CA TYR A 225 8.63 9.28 -4.06
C TYR A 225 9.58 10.44 -4.36
N GLN A 226 10.64 10.64 -3.58
CA GLN A 226 11.53 11.82 -3.63
C GLN A 226 12.21 12.14 -4.98
N LEU A 227 11.98 11.38 -6.06
CA LEU A 227 12.74 11.46 -7.31
C LEU A 227 11.90 11.55 -8.60
N LYS A 228 10.55 11.61 -8.54
CA LYS A 228 9.74 11.68 -9.77
C LYS A 228 8.60 12.68 -9.65
N PRO A 229 8.43 13.59 -10.63
CA PRO A 229 7.31 14.52 -10.60
C PRO A 229 6.00 13.75 -10.71
N SER A 230 4.95 14.24 -10.04
CA SER A 230 3.63 13.63 -10.07
C SER A 230 3.15 13.42 -11.52
N ALA A 231 2.41 12.34 -11.78
CA ALA A 231 1.88 12.06 -13.12
C ALA A 231 0.99 13.21 -13.63
N TYR A 232 0.26 13.88 -12.73
CA TYR A 232 -0.54 15.07 -13.03
C TYR A 232 0.33 16.22 -13.53
N PHE A 233 1.39 16.57 -12.79
CA PHE A 233 2.35 17.59 -13.21
C PHE A 233 2.94 17.25 -14.58
N ARG A 234 3.42 16.02 -14.74
CA ARG A 234 4.03 15.56 -15.99
C ARG A 234 3.10 15.73 -17.19
N LYS A 235 1.82 15.38 -17.01
CA LYS A 235 0.80 15.49 -18.06
C LYS A 235 0.48 16.95 -18.40
N VAL A 236 0.39 17.83 -17.40
CA VAL A 236 0.19 19.27 -17.65
C VAL A 236 1.40 19.86 -18.38
N ILE A 237 2.63 19.63 -17.92
CA ILE A 237 3.84 20.15 -18.57
C ILE A 237 3.98 19.65 -20.00
N TYR A 238 3.66 18.37 -20.24
CA TYR A 238 3.61 17.84 -21.60
C TYR A 238 2.64 18.63 -22.49
N GLN A 239 1.45 18.94 -21.98
CA GLN A 239 0.46 19.71 -22.74
C GLN A 239 0.87 21.17 -22.93
N VAL A 240 1.52 21.79 -21.93
CA VAL A 240 2.16 23.11 -22.08
C VAL A 240 3.17 23.07 -23.23
N ALA A 241 4.07 22.08 -23.26
CA ALA A 241 5.08 21.98 -24.33
C ALA A 241 4.46 21.78 -25.73
N LYS A 242 3.30 21.13 -25.80
CA LYS A 242 2.62 20.86 -27.06
C LYS A 242 1.85 22.06 -27.61
N GLU A 243 1.18 22.81 -26.74
CA GLU A 243 0.24 23.88 -27.14
C GLU A 243 0.79 25.30 -26.89
N GLN A 244 1.69 25.46 -25.92
CA GLN A 244 2.30 26.74 -25.51
C GLN A 244 3.82 26.55 -25.27
N PRO A 245 4.61 26.24 -26.31
CA PRO A 245 6.01 25.81 -26.16
C PRO A 245 6.93 26.89 -25.56
N GLU A 246 6.61 28.18 -25.69
CA GLU A 246 7.30 29.28 -25.00
C GLU A 246 7.13 29.18 -23.47
N PHE A 247 5.91 28.92 -23.00
CA PHE A 247 5.63 28.79 -21.57
C PHE A 247 6.37 27.60 -20.96
N PHE A 248 6.61 26.53 -21.72
CA PHE A 248 7.43 25.41 -21.26
C PHE A 248 8.86 25.85 -20.91
N PHE A 249 9.53 26.63 -21.77
CA PHE A 249 10.88 27.10 -21.49
C PHE A 249 10.91 28.14 -20.38
N ARG A 250 9.93 29.05 -20.35
CA ARG A 250 9.79 30.03 -19.28
C ARG A 250 9.61 29.38 -17.91
N LEU A 251 8.76 28.34 -17.81
CA LEU A 251 8.61 27.54 -16.59
C LEU A 251 9.94 26.91 -16.16
N ALA A 252 10.73 26.38 -17.11
CA ALA A 252 12.02 25.76 -16.82
C ALA A 252 13.07 26.78 -16.32
N GLU A 253 13.07 28.01 -16.84
CA GLU A 253 14.00 29.05 -16.42
C GLU A 253 13.79 29.51 -14.98
N GLU A 254 12.54 29.56 -14.53
CA GLU A 254 12.20 29.99 -13.18
C GLU A 254 12.55 28.95 -12.11
N HIS A 255 12.96 27.75 -12.50
CA HIS A 255 13.34 26.67 -11.59
C HIS A 255 14.87 26.54 -11.49
N THR A 256 15.35 26.17 -10.30
CA THR A 256 16.77 25.80 -10.12
C THR A 256 17.11 24.59 -10.98
N SER A 257 18.39 24.44 -11.35
CA SER A 257 18.87 23.32 -12.18
C SER A 257 18.45 21.94 -11.65
N LYS A 258 18.33 21.79 -10.33
CA LYS A 258 17.85 20.57 -9.67
C LYS A 258 16.40 20.23 -10.01
N ASN A 259 15.53 21.24 -10.15
CA ASN A 259 14.11 21.07 -10.41
C ASN A 259 13.76 21.14 -11.90
N GLN A 260 14.63 21.72 -12.74
CA GLN A 260 14.48 21.76 -14.21
C GLN A 260 14.33 20.36 -14.82
N HIS A 261 15.02 19.37 -14.26
CA HIS A 261 14.94 17.99 -14.72
C HIS A 261 13.51 17.43 -14.68
N TYR A 262 12.66 17.87 -13.75
CA TYR A 262 11.27 17.43 -13.67
C TYR A 262 10.43 17.93 -14.85
N ILE A 263 10.67 19.17 -15.29
CA ILE A 263 10.05 19.74 -16.49
C ILE A 263 10.56 19.00 -17.73
N PHE A 264 11.87 18.84 -17.86
CA PHE A 264 12.48 18.17 -19.02
C PHE A 264 12.03 16.70 -19.15
N ASN A 265 11.89 15.99 -18.03
CA ASN A 265 11.42 14.59 -18.00
C ASN A 265 9.96 14.41 -18.40
N SER A 266 9.19 15.50 -18.46
CA SER A 266 7.82 15.44 -18.93
C SER A 266 7.72 15.16 -20.42
N ILE A 267 8.78 15.48 -21.18
CA ILE A 267 8.84 15.24 -22.63
C ILE A 267 9.53 13.91 -22.92
N GLY A 268 8.86 13.08 -23.73
CA GLY A 268 9.39 11.82 -24.20
C GLY A 268 10.53 12.02 -25.21
N ILE A 269 11.62 11.27 -25.08
CA ILE A 269 12.76 11.36 -26.00
C ILE A 269 12.41 11.02 -27.47
N GLN A 270 11.30 10.33 -27.71
CA GLN A 270 10.83 9.91 -29.04
C GLN A 270 9.74 10.82 -29.62
N ASP A 271 9.23 11.80 -28.86
CA ASP A 271 8.13 12.67 -29.31
C ASP A 271 8.63 13.73 -30.31
N LYS A 272 8.73 13.34 -31.58
CA LYS A 272 9.28 14.19 -32.64
C LYS A 272 8.44 15.45 -32.85
N GLU A 273 7.12 15.37 -32.65
CA GLU A 273 6.21 16.50 -32.88
C GLU A 273 6.45 17.59 -31.84
N VAL A 274 6.38 17.25 -30.55
CA VAL A 274 6.61 18.22 -29.47
C VAL A 274 8.05 18.75 -29.53
N LEU A 275 9.04 17.88 -29.79
CA LEU A 275 10.42 18.31 -29.93
C LEU A 275 10.64 19.25 -31.12
N ALA A 276 9.88 19.12 -32.22
CA ALA A 276 9.95 20.05 -33.33
C ALA A 276 9.38 21.42 -32.95
N LYS A 277 8.21 21.47 -32.29
CA LYS A 277 7.63 22.73 -31.78
C LYS A 277 8.58 23.45 -30.81
N LEU A 278 9.17 22.71 -29.87
CA LEU A 278 10.14 23.25 -28.92
C LEU A 278 11.44 23.76 -29.57
N LYS A 279 11.81 23.26 -30.76
CA LYS A 279 12.95 23.83 -31.51
C LYS A 279 12.64 25.16 -32.16
N LEU A 280 11.38 25.41 -32.50
CA LEU A 280 10.94 26.62 -33.21
C LEU A 280 10.73 27.81 -32.27
N VAL A 281 10.67 27.59 -30.96
CA VAL A 281 10.56 28.68 -29.97
C VAL A 281 11.73 29.65 -30.12
N GLU A 282 11.40 30.92 -30.28
CA GLU A 282 12.33 32.04 -30.26
C GLU A 282 12.68 32.40 -28.80
N ASP A 283 13.83 33.03 -28.59
CA ASP A 283 14.41 33.31 -27.27
C ASP A 283 14.74 32.03 -26.45
N HIS A 284 15.10 32.19 -25.17
CA HIS A 284 15.37 31.08 -24.25
C HIS A 284 16.61 30.19 -24.60
N ASP A 285 17.61 30.73 -25.31
CA ASP A 285 18.76 29.97 -25.85
C ASP A 285 19.47 29.07 -24.82
N LYS A 286 19.71 29.61 -23.62
CA LYS A 286 20.44 28.90 -22.56
C LYS A 286 19.67 27.67 -22.09
N ILE A 287 18.37 27.81 -21.81
CA ILE A 287 17.55 26.70 -21.31
C ILE A 287 17.23 25.71 -22.42
N LYS A 288 17.00 26.18 -23.65
CA LYS A 288 16.78 25.36 -24.84
C LYS A 288 17.99 24.48 -25.13
N LYS A 289 19.20 25.04 -25.08
CA LYS A 289 20.46 24.30 -25.20
C LYS A 289 20.59 23.24 -24.10
N SER A 290 20.23 23.57 -22.85
CA SER A 290 20.24 22.63 -21.73
C SER A 290 19.25 21.47 -21.96
N PHE A 291 18.02 21.77 -22.37
CA PHE A 291 16.97 20.80 -22.66
C PHE A 291 17.38 19.83 -23.77
N PHE A 292 17.86 20.31 -24.92
CA PHE A 292 18.25 19.41 -26.02
C PHE A 292 19.53 18.63 -25.71
N LYS A 293 20.43 19.15 -24.85
CA LYS A 293 21.55 18.39 -24.31
C LYS A 293 21.04 17.22 -23.44
N ASP A 294 20.07 17.48 -22.55
CA ASP A 294 19.43 16.45 -21.73
C ASP A 294 18.71 15.38 -22.59
N ILE A 295 17.95 15.79 -23.61
CA ILE A 295 17.31 14.85 -24.55
C ILE A 295 18.35 13.95 -25.24
N LYS A 296 19.47 14.52 -25.71
CA LYS A 296 20.55 13.76 -26.35
C LYS A 296 21.19 12.78 -25.36
N TYR A 297 21.40 13.21 -24.13
CA TYR A 297 21.94 12.36 -23.06
C TYR A 297 20.99 11.19 -22.74
N ARG A 298 19.71 11.46 -22.48
CA ARG A 298 18.69 10.43 -22.19
C ARG A 298 18.49 9.44 -23.33
N ARG A 299 18.63 9.87 -24.59
CA ARG A 299 18.62 8.96 -25.76
C ARG A 299 19.79 7.98 -25.77
N ARG A 300 20.95 8.37 -25.22
CA ARG A 300 22.17 7.55 -25.20
C ARG A 300 22.25 6.65 -23.97
N MET A 301 21.62 7.03 -22.86
CA MET A 301 21.66 6.28 -21.60
C MET A 301 21.35 4.79 -21.71
N PRO A 302 20.33 4.34 -22.47
CA PRO A 302 20.07 2.90 -22.65
C PRO A 302 21.27 2.16 -23.26
N PHE A 303 21.94 2.75 -24.25
CA PHE A 303 23.11 2.14 -24.90
C PHE A 303 24.33 2.10 -23.97
N VAL A 304 24.50 3.15 -23.15
CA VAL A 304 25.56 3.20 -22.14
C VAL A 304 25.33 2.14 -21.06
N ALA A 305 24.10 2.01 -20.56
CA ALA A 305 23.73 1.00 -19.57
C ALA A 305 23.90 -0.43 -20.09
N VAL A 306 23.49 -0.71 -21.34
CA VAL A 306 23.72 -2.01 -21.99
C VAL A 306 25.23 -2.27 -22.19
N GLY A 307 26.00 -1.26 -22.57
CA GLY A 307 27.46 -1.38 -22.70
C GLY A 307 28.15 -1.72 -21.38
N PHE A 308 27.75 -1.07 -20.27
CA PHE A 308 28.25 -1.40 -18.93
C PHE A 308 27.83 -2.80 -18.50
N ALA A 309 26.56 -3.18 -18.68
CA ALA A 309 26.08 -4.52 -18.33
C ALA A 309 26.81 -5.62 -19.12
N LEU A 310 27.05 -5.40 -20.42
CA LEU A 310 27.82 -6.33 -21.25
C LEU A 310 29.28 -6.43 -20.80
N ALA A 311 29.91 -5.30 -20.44
CA ALA A 311 31.28 -5.29 -19.92
C ALA A 311 31.39 -6.02 -18.57
N GLU A 312 30.41 -5.86 -17.67
CA GLU A 312 30.32 -6.59 -16.41
C GLU A 312 30.12 -8.10 -16.64
N CYS A 313 29.24 -8.49 -17.57
CA CYS A 313 29.06 -9.90 -17.94
C CYS A 313 30.35 -10.51 -18.53
N VAL A 314 31.04 -9.81 -19.43
CA VAL A 314 32.30 -10.28 -20.01
C VAL A 314 33.41 -10.35 -18.95
N GLY A 315 33.47 -9.37 -18.05
CA GLY A 315 34.38 -9.38 -16.91
C GLY A 315 34.14 -10.56 -15.97
N LEU A 316 32.88 -10.86 -15.66
CA LEU A 316 32.50 -12.02 -14.83
C LEU A 316 32.82 -13.35 -15.52
N VAL A 317 32.60 -13.47 -16.83
CA VAL A 317 32.96 -14.67 -17.61
C VAL A 317 34.48 -14.86 -17.67
N LEU A 318 35.25 -13.80 -17.92
CA LEU A 318 36.71 -13.85 -17.91
C LEU A 318 37.25 -14.23 -16.51
N LEU A 319 36.65 -13.70 -15.45
CA LEU A 319 37.03 -14.03 -14.08
C LEU A 319 36.70 -15.49 -13.74
N PHE A 320 35.59 -16.03 -14.27
CA PHE A 320 35.23 -17.45 -14.15
C PHE A 320 36.21 -18.37 -14.90
N VAL A 321 36.68 -17.98 -16.09
CA VAL A 321 37.66 -18.73 -16.89
C VAL A 321 39.08 -18.65 -16.32
N VAL A 322 39.39 -17.64 -15.50
CA VAL A 322 40.71 -17.54 -14.83
C VAL A 322 40.73 -18.31 -13.51
N ILE A 323 39.57 -18.56 -12.90
CA ILE A 323 39.45 -19.27 -11.61
C ILE A 323 39.21 -20.78 -11.78
N PHE A 324 38.75 -21.23 -12.96
CA PHE A 324 38.54 -22.64 -13.32
C PHE A 324 39.42 -23.06 -14.49
#